data_AF-A0A1C7PFT6-F1
#
_entry.id   AF-A0A1C7PFT6-F1
#
_cell.length_a   1.000
_cell.length_b   1.000
_cell.length_c   1.000
_cell.angle_alpha   90.00
_cell.angle_beta   90.00
_cell.angle_gamma   90.00
#
_symmetry.space_group_name_H-M   'P 1'
#
loop_
_entity.id
_entity.type
_entity.pdbx_description
1 polymer ?
#
loop_
_entity_poly.entity_id
_entity_poly.type
_entity_poly.pdbx_seq_one_letter_code
_entity_poly.pdbx_strand_id
1 'polypeptide(L)'
;MNDPVARLKALFPEYPLPDAESYRVCIRLFAYRVYESPIVEFCEYVHARRLSWFECSWEADILPLEEDTTILPYHVLITPFLRYYMPTCLHVAIRYFQGEYARKDVGNVKLFVERTLFIMAAFEMLLSDEERQFMADADALFADNELYKEARKVAVAFRAWKCEG
;
A
#
# COMPACT_ATOMS: atom_id res chain seq x y z
N MET A 1 7.07 -20.78 -6.60
CA MET A 1 6.51 -20.52 -5.25
C MET A 1 5.18 -19.83 -5.49
N ASN A 2 4.05 -20.52 -5.27
CA ASN A 2 2.73 -20.07 -5.78
C ASN A 2 1.90 -19.28 -4.76
N ASP A 3 2.45 -18.95 -3.60
CA ASP A 3 1.79 -18.13 -2.58
C ASP A 3 2.40 -16.71 -2.53
N PRO A 4 1.70 -15.68 -3.04
CA PRO A 4 2.20 -14.31 -3.03
C PRO A 4 2.34 -13.73 -1.61
N VAL A 5 1.56 -14.21 -0.63
CA VAL A 5 1.63 -13.73 0.76
C VAL A 5 2.89 -14.26 1.44
N ALA A 6 3.21 -15.55 1.26
CA ALA A 6 4.46 -16.13 1.76
C ALA A 6 5.68 -15.39 1.21
N ARG A 7 5.61 -14.95 -0.04
CA ARG A 7 6.68 -14.16 -0.65
C ARG A 7 6.77 -12.73 -0.11
N LEU A 8 5.65 -12.06 0.16
CA LEU A 8 5.67 -10.78 0.88
C LEU A 8 6.37 -10.93 2.23
N LYS A 9 6.04 -11.98 3.00
CA LYS A 9 6.68 -12.25 4.30
C LYS A 9 8.18 -12.54 4.19
N ALA A 10 8.64 -13.12 3.08
CA ALA A 10 10.06 -13.35 2.85
C ALA A 10 10.82 -12.05 2.52
N LEU A 11 10.18 -11.11 1.81
CA LEU A 11 10.79 -9.84 1.41
C LEU A 11 10.69 -8.77 2.49
N PHE A 12 9.59 -8.76 3.24
CA PHE A 12 9.25 -7.72 4.19
C PHE A 12 9.17 -8.30 5.59
N PRO A 13 10.21 -8.13 6.42
CA PRO A 13 10.17 -8.64 7.77
C PRO A 13 9.07 -7.94 8.57
N GLU A 14 8.27 -8.71 9.31
CA GLU A 14 7.23 -8.19 10.21
C GLU A 14 7.82 -7.40 11.37
N TYR A 15 9.08 -7.68 11.75
CA TYR A 15 9.77 -7.03 12.85
C TYR A 15 11.22 -6.71 12.48
N PRO A 16 11.82 -5.65 13.05
CA PRO A 16 11.25 -4.75 14.07
C PRO A 16 10.18 -3.81 13.52
N LEU A 17 9.29 -3.33 14.40
CA LEU A 17 8.37 -2.25 14.07
C LEU A 17 9.13 -0.95 13.85
N PRO A 18 8.58 0.01 13.07
CA PRO A 18 9.16 1.34 12.94
C PRO A 18 9.39 2.01 14.30
N ASP A 19 10.55 2.63 14.46
CA ASP A 19 10.91 3.29 15.71
C ASP A 19 10.12 4.60 15.94
N ALA A 20 10.19 5.11 17.17
CA ALA A 20 9.51 6.35 17.55
C ALA A 20 10.02 7.59 16.79
N GLU A 21 11.24 7.57 16.26
CA GLU A 21 11.79 8.69 15.51
C GLU A 21 11.18 8.77 14.11
N SER A 22 11.15 7.65 13.39
CA SER A 22 10.49 7.51 12.09
C SER A 22 9.01 7.88 12.17
N TYR A 23 8.32 7.47 13.24
CA TYR A 23 6.95 7.88 13.54
C TYR A 23 6.82 9.40 13.69
N ARG A 24 7.65 10.03 14.54
CA ARG A 24 7.61 11.49 14.74
C ARG A 24 7.91 12.27 13.46
N VAL A 25 8.85 11.79 12.64
CA VAL A 25 9.14 12.38 11.33
C VAL A 25 7.90 12.30 10.43
N CYS A 26 7.25 11.14 10.40
CA CYS A 26 6.03 10.92 9.62
C CYS A 26 4.90 11.87 10.03
N ILE A 27 4.59 11.96 11.32
CA ILE A 27 3.53 12.86 11.83
C ILE A 27 3.84 14.32 11.49
N ARG A 28 5.09 14.78 11.70
CA ARG A 28 5.46 16.17 11.37
C ARG A 28 5.32 16.51 9.88
N LEU A 29 5.52 15.53 8.99
CA LEU A 29 5.40 15.74 7.55
C LEU A 29 3.95 16.02 7.13
N PHE A 30 2.99 15.35 7.79
CA PHE A 30 1.59 15.31 7.36
C PHE A 30 0.64 16.14 8.25
N ALA A 31 1.02 16.46 9.49
CA ALA A 31 0.17 17.16 10.47
C ALA A 31 -0.35 18.54 10.03
N TYR A 32 0.32 19.20 9.09
CA TYR A 32 -0.06 20.55 8.63
C TYR A 32 -0.92 20.56 7.35
N ARG A 33 -1.23 19.38 6.81
CA ARG A 33 -1.92 19.24 5.53
C ARG A 33 -3.28 18.60 5.78
N VAL A 34 -4.32 19.44 5.75
CA VAL A 34 -5.71 19.04 6.06
C VAL A 34 -6.15 17.81 5.25
N TYR A 35 -5.73 17.69 3.99
CA TYR A 35 -6.07 16.55 3.13
C TYR A 35 -5.32 15.24 3.46
N GLU A 36 -4.36 15.29 4.38
CA GLU A 36 -3.57 14.13 4.81
C GLU A 36 -3.89 13.74 6.26
N SER A 37 -4.99 14.25 6.85
CA SER A 37 -5.52 13.76 8.12
C SER A 37 -5.72 12.24 8.15
N PRO A 38 -6.16 11.54 7.07
CA PRO A 38 -6.24 10.08 7.10
C PRO A 38 -4.89 9.39 7.29
N ILE A 39 -3.79 10.03 6.85
CA ILE A 39 -2.44 9.50 7.04
C ILE A 39 -2.00 9.64 8.49
N VAL A 40 -2.31 10.78 9.11
CA VAL A 40 -2.02 11.03 10.53
C VAL A 40 -2.77 10.04 11.40
N GLU A 41 -4.08 9.87 11.17
CA GLU A 41 -4.91 8.92 11.92
C GLU A 41 -4.37 7.48 11.78
N PHE A 42 -4.08 7.04 10.56
CA PHE A 42 -3.49 5.71 10.33
C PHE A 42 -2.18 5.53 11.10
N CYS A 43 -1.27 6.50 11.02
CA CYS A 43 0.02 6.44 11.70
C CYS A 43 -0.13 6.38 13.22
N GLU A 44 -1.01 7.19 13.80
CA GLU A 44 -1.33 7.18 15.23
C GLU A 44 -1.92 5.83 15.65
N TYR A 45 -2.87 5.30 14.87
CA TYR A 45 -3.53 4.03 15.12
C TYR A 45 -2.54 2.86 15.20
N VAL A 46 -1.72 2.67 14.16
CA VAL A 46 -0.78 1.54 14.09
C VAL A 46 0.37 1.70 15.07
N HIS A 47 0.81 2.93 15.35
CA HIS A 47 1.84 3.20 16.36
C HIS A 47 1.34 2.87 17.77
N ALA A 48 0.14 3.32 18.13
CA ALA A 48 -0.45 3.09 19.45
C ALA A 48 -0.70 1.60 19.72
N ARG A 49 -1.15 0.86 18.70
CA ARG A 49 -1.43 -0.58 18.79
C ARG A 49 -0.22 -1.47 18.57
N ARG A 50 0.91 -0.90 18.13
CA ARG A 50 2.14 -1.65 17.78
C ARG A 50 1.87 -2.76 16.75
N LEU A 51 1.08 -2.44 15.72
CA LEU A 51 0.74 -3.40 14.68
C LEU A 51 1.87 -3.55 13.67
N SER A 52 2.18 -4.80 13.31
CA SER A 52 3.03 -5.06 12.14
C SER A 52 2.25 -4.85 10.84
N TRP A 53 2.97 -4.77 9.72
CA TRP A 53 2.35 -4.66 8.40
C TRP A 53 1.44 -5.87 8.08
N PHE A 54 1.76 -7.05 8.63
CA PHE A 54 1.04 -8.29 8.36
C PHE A 54 -0.22 -8.44 9.24
N GLU A 55 -0.16 -7.94 10.48
CA GLU A 55 -1.32 -7.89 11.37
C GLU A 55 -2.32 -6.81 10.96
N CYS A 56 -1.86 -5.72 10.34
CA CYS A 56 -2.72 -4.66 9.84
C CYS A 56 -3.57 -5.14 8.64
N SER A 57 -4.89 -5.15 8.82
CA SER A 57 -5.84 -5.65 7.83
C SER A 57 -6.81 -4.57 7.36
N TRP A 58 -7.41 -4.78 6.17
CA TRP A 58 -8.43 -3.85 5.67
C TRP A 58 -9.61 -3.76 6.64
N GLU A 59 -10.19 -4.89 7.01
CA GLU A 59 -11.45 -4.94 7.76
C GLU A 59 -11.32 -4.51 9.22
N ALA A 60 -10.21 -4.85 9.89
CA ALA A 60 -10.07 -4.58 11.32
C ALA A 60 -9.36 -3.25 11.63
N ASP A 61 -8.53 -2.75 10.71
CA ASP A 61 -7.58 -1.67 11.03
C ASP A 61 -7.62 -0.48 10.09
N ILE A 62 -8.00 -0.66 8.81
CA ILE A 62 -7.99 0.41 7.82
C ILE A 62 -9.40 0.97 7.56
N LEU A 63 -10.38 0.09 7.38
CA LEU A 63 -11.79 0.43 7.16
C LEU A 63 -12.45 1.08 8.38
N PRO A 64 -12.18 0.67 9.64
CA PRO A 64 -12.83 1.27 10.81
C PRO A 64 -12.31 2.64 11.23
N LEU A 65 -11.29 3.17 10.55
CA LEU A 65 -10.78 4.52 10.81
C LEU A 65 -11.83 5.56 10.43
N GLU A 66 -11.83 6.69 11.13
CA GLU A 66 -12.82 7.76 10.94
C GLU A 66 -12.66 8.41 9.57
N GLU A 67 -11.41 8.58 9.12
CA GLU A 67 -11.06 9.22 7.87
C GLU A 67 -10.88 8.21 6.72
N ASP A 68 -11.14 8.66 5.48
CA ASP A 68 -10.98 7.82 4.29
C ASP A 68 -9.50 7.57 3.97
N THR A 69 -9.01 6.42 4.44
CA THR A 69 -7.63 5.97 4.27
C THR A 69 -7.31 5.41 2.87
N THR A 70 -8.22 5.52 1.90
CA THR A 70 -7.90 5.20 0.49
C THR A 70 -6.75 6.04 -0.05
N ILE A 71 -6.40 7.17 0.56
CA ILE A 71 -5.23 7.97 0.16
C ILE A 71 -3.90 7.37 0.61
N LEU A 72 -3.89 6.48 1.61
CA LEU A 72 -2.69 5.88 2.20
C LEU A 72 -1.68 5.35 1.17
N PRO A 73 -2.10 4.61 0.13
CA PRO A 73 -1.15 4.08 -0.86
C PRO A 73 -0.33 5.16 -1.57
N TYR A 74 -0.81 6.40 -1.68
CA TYR A 74 -0.02 7.51 -2.25
C TYR A 74 1.20 7.88 -1.43
N HIS A 75 1.22 7.53 -0.14
CA HIS A 75 2.23 8.01 0.81
C HIS A 75 3.16 6.90 1.31
N VAL A 76 2.87 5.63 1.02
CA VAL A 76 3.68 4.48 1.52
C VAL A 76 5.12 4.47 1.02
N LEU A 77 5.48 5.23 -0.02
CA LEU A 77 6.87 5.31 -0.48
C LEU A 77 7.64 6.53 0.05
N ILE A 78 7.00 7.43 0.81
CA ILE A 78 7.52 8.77 1.09
C ILE A 78 8.37 8.83 2.38
N THR A 79 8.02 8.05 3.40
CA THR A 79 8.71 8.07 4.71
C THR A 79 9.07 6.67 5.16
N PRO A 80 10.15 6.48 5.95
CA PRO A 80 10.50 5.16 6.49
C PRO A 80 9.35 4.49 7.26
N PHE A 81 8.60 5.27 8.04
CA PHE A 81 7.46 4.77 8.82
C PHE A 81 6.36 4.20 7.91
N LEU A 82 5.93 4.94 6.88
CA LEU A 82 4.90 4.45 5.96
C LEU A 82 5.44 3.37 5.00
N ARG A 83 6.74 3.40 4.68
CA ARG A 83 7.40 2.39 3.83
C ARG A 83 7.32 1.00 4.41
N TYR A 84 7.38 0.91 5.73
CA TYR A 84 7.15 -0.33 6.44
C TYR A 84 5.75 -0.93 6.19
N TYR A 85 4.72 -0.10 5.94
CA TYR A 85 3.34 -0.54 5.67
C TYR A 85 3.02 -0.67 4.17
N MET A 86 3.98 -0.44 3.27
CA MET A 86 3.82 -0.78 1.84
C MET A 86 3.33 -2.24 1.62
N PRO A 87 3.85 -3.24 2.35
CA PRO A 87 3.40 -4.62 2.22
C PRO A 87 1.95 -4.83 2.69
N THR A 88 1.44 -4.02 3.62
CA THR A 88 0.00 -4.02 3.97
C THR A 88 -0.84 -3.67 2.76
N CYS A 89 -0.45 -2.64 1.99
CA CYS A 89 -1.18 -2.26 0.78
C CYS A 89 -1.20 -3.40 -0.26
N LEU A 90 -0.04 -4.03 -0.47
CA LEU A 90 0.09 -5.17 -1.39
C LEU A 90 -0.71 -6.39 -0.91
N HIS A 91 -0.70 -6.67 0.39
CA HIS A 91 -1.46 -7.75 1.00
C HIS A 91 -2.97 -7.54 0.80
N VAL A 92 -3.47 -6.33 1.01
CA VAL A 92 -4.86 -5.98 0.71
C VAL A 92 -5.18 -6.19 -0.78
N ALA A 93 -4.31 -5.76 -1.69
CA ALA A 93 -4.51 -5.98 -3.14
C ALA A 93 -4.57 -7.48 -3.50
N ILE A 94 -3.70 -8.30 -2.93
CA ILE A 94 -3.70 -9.76 -3.14
C ILE A 94 -5.03 -10.37 -2.66
N ARG A 95 -5.45 -10.07 -1.42
CA ARG A 95 -6.71 -10.57 -0.85
C ARG A 95 -7.92 -10.13 -1.67
N TYR A 96 -7.87 -8.91 -2.23
CA TYR A 96 -8.91 -8.40 -3.13
C TYR A 96 -9.02 -9.24 -4.40
N PHE A 97 -7.90 -9.54 -5.05
CA PHE A 97 -7.90 -10.37 -6.25
C PHE A 97 -8.22 -11.84 -5.99
N GLN A 98 -7.98 -12.32 -4.78
CA GLN A 98 -8.40 -13.65 -4.31
C GLN A 98 -9.91 -13.71 -3.98
N GLY A 99 -10.64 -12.59 -4.05
CA GLY A 99 -12.09 -12.53 -3.87
C GLY A 99 -12.54 -12.43 -2.41
N GLU A 100 -11.63 -12.18 -1.47
CA GLU A 100 -11.95 -12.13 -0.04
C GLU A 100 -12.93 -11.00 0.32
N TYR A 101 -12.88 -9.90 -0.43
CA TYR A 101 -13.75 -8.74 -0.24
C TYR A 101 -15.03 -8.76 -1.10
N ALA A 102 -15.41 -9.90 -1.67
CA ALA A 102 -16.62 -10.00 -2.50
C ALA A 102 -17.95 -9.82 -1.72
N ARG A 103 -17.90 -9.66 -0.40
CA ARG A 103 -19.08 -9.50 0.47
C ARG A 103 -19.54 -8.04 0.53
N LYS A 104 -20.83 -7.84 0.86
CA LYS A 104 -21.62 -6.65 0.50
C LYS A 104 -21.38 -5.36 1.28
N ASP A 105 -20.38 -5.27 2.15
CA ASP A 105 -19.91 -3.96 2.63
C ASP A 105 -18.45 -4.06 3.08
N VAL A 106 -17.56 -3.56 2.24
CA VAL A 106 -16.10 -3.54 2.45
C VAL A 106 -15.56 -2.13 2.18
N GLY A 107 -16.44 -1.12 2.24
CA GLY A 107 -16.12 0.26 1.92
C GLY A 107 -15.45 0.42 0.54
N ASN A 108 -14.51 1.36 0.45
CA ASN A 108 -13.81 1.72 -0.79
C ASN A 108 -12.55 0.88 -1.06
N VAL A 109 -12.53 -0.41 -0.69
CA VAL A 109 -11.35 -1.28 -0.87
C VAL A 109 -10.86 -1.33 -2.32
N LYS A 110 -11.78 -1.28 -3.29
CA LYS A 110 -11.42 -1.23 -4.71
C LYS A 110 -10.54 0.00 -5.03
N LEU A 111 -10.90 1.17 -4.51
CA LEU A 111 -10.15 2.41 -4.72
C LEU A 111 -8.77 2.36 -4.03
N PHE A 112 -8.71 1.78 -2.83
CA PHE A 112 -7.44 1.54 -2.13
C PHE A 112 -6.51 0.63 -2.96
N VAL A 113 -7.06 -0.43 -3.57
CA VAL A 113 -6.31 -1.34 -4.44
C VAL A 113 -5.86 -0.65 -5.72
N GLU A 114 -6.73 0.10 -6.40
CA GLU A 114 -6.37 0.89 -7.59
C GLU A 114 -5.18 1.80 -7.32
N ARG A 115 -5.21 2.53 -6.20
CA ARG A 115 -4.15 3.46 -5.80
C ARG A 115 -2.86 2.76 -5.42
N THR A 116 -2.95 1.60 -4.76
CA THR A 116 -1.80 0.75 -4.47
C THR A 116 -1.09 0.36 -5.76
N LEU A 117 -1.82 -0.19 -6.73
CA LEU A 117 -1.26 -0.65 -8.00
C LEU A 117 -0.68 0.52 -8.81
N PHE A 118 -1.39 1.65 -8.85
CA PHE A 118 -0.90 2.85 -9.51
C PHE A 118 0.43 3.30 -8.91
N ILE A 119 0.56 3.39 -7.59
CA ILE A 119 1.78 3.89 -6.95
C ILE A 119 2.97 2.98 -7.16
N MET A 120 2.79 1.67 -7.00
CA MET A 120 3.88 0.71 -7.22
C MET A 120 4.37 0.74 -8.67
N ALA A 121 3.46 0.95 -9.63
CA ALA A 121 3.82 1.02 -11.04
C ALA A 121 4.39 2.40 -11.45
N ALA A 122 3.83 3.50 -10.94
CA ALA A 122 4.24 4.86 -11.29
C ALA A 122 5.60 5.24 -10.68
N PHE A 123 5.88 4.71 -9.47
CA PHE A 123 7.09 5.00 -8.72
C PHE A 123 8.01 3.77 -8.58
N GLU A 124 8.03 2.92 -9.60
CA GLU A 124 8.86 1.71 -9.67
C GLU A 124 10.37 1.98 -9.47
N MET A 125 10.84 3.22 -9.73
CA MET A 125 12.22 3.61 -9.47
C MET A 125 12.57 3.70 -7.97
N LEU A 126 11.57 3.81 -7.10
CA LEU A 126 11.73 3.82 -5.63
C LEU A 126 11.70 2.41 -5.02
N LEU A 127 11.50 1.38 -5.86
CA LEU A 127 11.50 -0.02 -5.46
C LEU A 127 12.91 -0.62 -5.63
N SER A 128 13.29 -1.50 -4.71
CA SER A 128 14.48 -2.36 -4.84
C SER A 128 14.29 -3.37 -5.97
N ASP A 129 15.39 -4.02 -6.39
CA ASP A 129 15.31 -5.07 -7.41
C ASP A 129 14.40 -6.23 -7.00
N GLU A 130 14.41 -6.60 -5.72
CA GLU A 130 13.60 -7.70 -5.19
C GLU A 130 12.10 -7.33 -5.15
N GLU A 131 11.79 -6.07 -4.85
CA GLU A 131 10.43 -5.54 -4.86
C GLU A 131 9.89 -5.39 -6.29
N ARG A 132 10.72 -4.90 -7.23
CA ARG A 132 10.38 -4.88 -8.64
C ARG A 132 10.11 -6.29 -9.17
N GLN A 133 10.95 -7.25 -8.79
CA GLN A 133 10.75 -8.64 -9.17
C GLN A 133 9.45 -9.20 -8.55
N PHE A 134 9.12 -8.84 -7.31
CA PHE A 134 7.82 -9.18 -6.72
C PHE A 134 6.65 -8.61 -7.53
N MET A 135 6.72 -7.33 -7.93
CA MET A 135 5.68 -6.71 -8.76
C MET A 135 5.56 -7.35 -10.14
N ALA A 136 6.67 -7.74 -10.77
CA ALA A 136 6.66 -8.48 -12.03
C ALA A 136 6.02 -9.87 -11.90
N ASP A 137 6.22 -10.53 -10.77
CA ASP A 137 5.56 -11.82 -10.52
C ASP A 137 4.08 -11.66 -10.15
N ALA A 138 3.70 -10.54 -9.54
CA ALA A 138 2.30 -10.14 -9.39
C ALA A 138 1.63 -9.81 -10.73
N ASP A 139 2.36 -9.22 -11.70
CA ASP A 139 1.86 -9.03 -13.08
C ASP A 139 1.39 -10.37 -13.68
N ALA A 140 2.12 -11.47 -13.42
CA ALA A 140 1.74 -12.80 -13.89
C ALA A 140 0.50 -13.37 -13.17
N LEU A 141 0.35 -13.11 -11.87
CA LEU A 141 -0.77 -13.60 -11.06
C LEU A 141 -2.09 -12.88 -11.39
N PHE A 142 -2.01 -11.59 -11.76
CA PHE A 142 -3.17 -10.75 -12.02
C PHE A 142 -3.29 -10.35 -13.50
N ALA A 143 -2.60 -11.07 -14.39
CA ALA A 143 -2.52 -10.77 -15.82
C ALA A 143 -3.90 -10.68 -16.49
N ASP A 144 -4.88 -11.46 -16.05
CA ASP A 144 -6.23 -11.48 -16.60
C ASP A 144 -7.19 -10.49 -15.92
N ASN A 145 -6.73 -9.77 -14.88
CA ASN A 145 -7.58 -8.84 -14.14
C ASN A 145 -7.60 -7.44 -14.80
N GLU A 146 -8.78 -7.01 -15.26
CA GLU A 146 -8.93 -5.70 -15.93
C GLU A 146 -8.56 -4.50 -15.05
N LEU A 147 -8.83 -4.55 -13.75
CA LEU A 147 -8.44 -3.50 -12.81
C LEU A 147 -6.92 -3.32 -12.79
N TYR A 148 -6.21 -4.46 -12.76
CA TYR A 148 -4.77 -4.50 -12.73
C TYR A 148 -4.18 -3.95 -14.04
N LYS A 149 -4.71 -4.37 -15.18
CA LYS A 149 -4.30 -3.87 -16.50
C LYS A 149 -4.48 -2.35 -16.61
N GLU A 150 -5.61 -1.82 -16.19
CA GLU A 150 -5.89 -0.38 -16.23
C GLU A 150 -4.94 0.42 -15.33
N ALA A 151 -4.71 -0.04 -14.09
CA ALA A 151 -3.75 0.62 -13.20
C ALA A 151 -2.34 0.67 -13.81
N ARG A 152 -1.89 -0.40 -14.47
CA ARG A 152 -0.58 -0.45 -15.16
C ARG A 152 -0.53 0.50 -16.36
N LYS A 153 -1.57 0.56 -17.19
CA LYS A 153 -1.64 1.51 -18.32
C LYS A 153 -1.53 2.96 -17.85
N VAL A 154 -2.30 3.33 -16.84
CA VAL A 154 -2.30 4.71 -16.29
C VAL A 154 -0.94 5.06 -15.71
N ALA A 155 -0.29 4.13 -14.99
CA ALA A 155 1.04 4.34 -14.45
C ALA A 155 2.12 4.49 -15.54
N VAL A 156 2.04 3.73 -16.65
CA VAL A 156 2.94 3.90 -17.80
C VAL A 156 2.75 5.27 -18.44
N ALA A 157 1.52 5.69 -18.67
CA ALA A 157 1.22 7.01 -19.23
C ALA A 157 1.72 8.16 -18.32
N PHE A 158 1.53 8.03 -17.00
CA PHE A 158 2.02 9.00 -16.03
C PHE A 158 3.56 9.11 -16.05
N ARG A 159 4.28 7.99 -16.15
CA ARG A 159 5.75 7.99 -16.25
C ARG A 159 6.24 8.64 -17.53
N ALA A 160 5.62 8.33 -18.67
CA ALA A 160 5.96 8.95 -19.95
C ALA A 160 5.81 10.48 -19.87
N TRP A 161 4.68 10.96 -19.35
CA TRP A 161 4.44 12.39 -19.15
C TRP A 161 5.48 13.06 -18.24
N LYS A 162 5.88 12.40 -17.14
CA LYS A 162 6.90 12.90 -16.21
C LYS A 162 8.32 12.97 -16.79
N CYS A 163 8.65 12.17 -17.80
CA CYS A 163 9.97 12.15 -18.44
C CYS A 163 10.07 13.11 -19.63
N GLU A 164 8.93 13.56 -20.17
CA GLU A 164 8.86 14.48 -21.33
C GLU A 164 8.73 15.97 -20.94
N GLY A 165 8.60 16.30 -19.65
CA GLY A 165 8.48 17.66 -19.12
C GLY A 165 9.58 18.02 -18.14
#